data_AF-A0A9D0W9X7-F1
#
_entry.id   AF-A0A9D0W9X7-F1
#
_cell.length_a   1.000
_cell.length_b   1.000
_cell.length_c   1.000
_cell.angle_alpha   90.00
_cell.angle_beta   90.00
_cell.angle_gamma   90.00
#
_symmetry.space_group_name_H-M   'P 1'
#
loop_
_entity.id
_entity.type
_entity.pdbx_description
1 polymer ?
#
loop_
_entity_poly.entity_id
_entity_poly.type
_entity_poly.pdbx_seq_one_letter_code
_entity_poly.pdbx_strand_id
1 'polypeptide(L)'
;APTLSALAQLGLSRTREYDADLQAARLSGDPEGLARALIKIERMQGGWIERLFMPRRKTFLASLLRTHPTTEERVKRLMTLPLADPLYQSLPVPSMPADIPPLRRRLLWWIRGPWL
;
A
#
# COMPACT_ATOMS: atom_id res chain seq x y z
N ALA A 1 -3.58 -13.85 17.45
CA ALA A 1 -4.11 -12.55 16.96
C ALA A 1 -2.95 -11.70 16.45
N PRO A 2 -3.12 -10.83 15.43
CA PRO A 2 -2.06 -9.94 14.93
C PRO A 2 -1.52 -9.03 16.04
N THR A 3 -0.23 -8.67 15.98
CA THR A 3 0.39 -7.75 16.96
C THR A 3 0.17 -6.29 16.57
N LEU A 4 0.23 -5.38 17.54
CA LEU A 4 0.13 -3.93 17.31
C LEU A 4 1.21 -3.43 16.32
N SER A 5 2.44 -3.94 16.43
CA SER A 5 3.52 -3.61 15.50
C SER A 5 3.23 -4.09 14.08
N ALA A 6 2.60 -5.25 13.90
CA ALA A 6 2.22 -5.74 12.57
C ALA A 6 1.13 -4.84 11.94
N LEU A 7 0.13 -4.41 12.73
CA LEU A 7 -0.90 -3.48 12.25
C LEU A 7 -0.32 -2.11 11.89
N ALA A 8 0.64 -1.60 12.67
CA ALA A 8 1.34 -0.36 12.36
C ALA A 8 2.15 -0.46 11.06
N GLN A 9 2.85 -1.58 10.83
CA GLN A 9 3.57 -1.85 9.58
C GLN A 9 2.63 -1.92 8.38
N LEU A 10 1.48 -2.58 8.53
CA LEU A 10 0.45 -2.63 7.48
C LEU A 10 -0.11 -1.24 7.19
N GLY A 11 -0.38 -0.43 8.22
CA GLY A 11 -0.81 0.95 8.07
C GLY A 11 0.21 1.80 7.31
N LEU A 12 1.50 1.70 7.68
CA LEU A 12 2.59 2.39 6.99
C LEU A 12 2.71 1.97 5.51
N SER A 13 2.55 0.68 5.22
CA SER A 13 2.55 0.16 3.85
C SER A 13 1.45 0.82 3.01
N ARG A 14 0.23 0.94 3.54
CA ARG A 14 -0.89 1.57 2.81
C ARG A 14 -0.65 3.06 2.57
N THR A 15 -0.10 3.78 3.55
CA THR A 15 0.27 5.19 3.35
C THR A 15 1.25 5.35 2.20
N ARG A 16 2.28 4.51 2.13
CA ARG A 16 3.27 4.53 1.03
C ARG A 16 2.64 4.27 -0.34
N GLU A 17 1.70 3.34 -0.43
CA GLU A 17 0.97 3.08 -1.69
C GLU A 17 0.18 4.31 -2.14
N TYR A 18 -0.48 5.01 -1.22
CA TYR A 18 -1.19 6.26 -1.56
C TYR A 18 -0.25 7.40 -1.93
N ASP A 19 0.92 7.49 -1.29
CA ASP A 19 1.93 8.50 -1.63
C ASP A 19 2.53 8.23 -3.02
N ALA A 20 2.70 6.96 -3.38
CA ALA A 20 3.12 6.56 -4.72
C ALA A 20 2.05 6.91 -5.77
N ASP A 21 0.77 6.65 -5.49
CA ASP A 21 -0.35 7.03 -6.37
C ASP A 21 -0.41 8.54 -6.60
N LEU A 22 -0.24 9.32 -5.53
CA LEU A 22 -0.20 10.78 -5.61
C LEU A 22 0.96 11.28 -6.49
N GLN A 23 2.15 10.72 -6.31
CA GLN A 23 3.32 11.07 -7.12
C GLN A 23 3.10 10.72 -8.59
N ALA A 24 2.58 9.52 -8.88
CA ALA A 24 2.28 9.10 -10.23
C ALA A 24 1.23 10.02 -10.89
N ALA A 25 0.19 10.42 -10.16
CA ALA A 25 -0.83 11.32 -10.65
C ALA A 25 -0.27 12.73 -10.94
N ARG A 26 0.63 13.25 -10.08
CA ARG A 26 1.32 14.52 -10.31
C ARG A 26 2.27 14.48 -11.50
N LEU A 27 3.03 13.40 -11.64
CA LEU A 27 3.99 13.23 -12.75
C LEU A 27 3.28 13.07 -14.10
N SER A 28 2.17 12.33 -14.13
CA SER A 28 1.38 12.13 -15.35
C SER A 28 0.45 13.29 -15.67
N GLY A 29 0.05 14.08 -14.67
CA GLY A 29 -0.99 15.09 -14.80
C GLY A 29 -2.39 14.51 -15.07
N ASP A 30 -2.56 13.18 -15.01
CA ASP A 30 -3.78 12.48 -15.40
C ASP A 30 -4.20 11.45 -14.33
N PRO A 31 -4.88 11.89 -13.25
CA PRO A 31 -5.35 10.98 -12.21
C PRO A 31 -6.41 10.00 -12.73
N GLU A 32 -7.21 10.39 -13.73
CA GLU A 32 -8.24 9.55 -14.30
C GLU A 32 -7.63 8.44 -15.17
N GLY A 33 -6.66 8.77 -16.02
CA GLY A 33 -5.89 7.80 -16.79
C GLY A 33 -5.17 6.80 -15.89
N LEU A 34 -4.58 7.28 -14.78
CA LEU A 34 -3.96 6.41 -13.78
C LEU A 34 -5.00 5.47 -13.12
N ALA A 35 -6.17 5.97 -12.74
CA ALA A 35 -7.24 5.14 -12.19
C ALA A 35 -7.72 4.07 -13.20
N ARG A 36 -7.88 4.43 -14.47
CA ARG A 36 -8.23 3.48 -15.55
C ARG A 36 -7.14 2.42 -15.73
N ALA A 37 -5.87 2.80 -15.67
CA ALA A 37 -4.74 1.88 -15.73
C ALA A 37 -4.75 0.91 -14.53
N LEU A 38 -5.00 1.39 -13.31
CA LEU A 38 -5.13 0.55 -12.12
C LEU A 38 -6.24 -0.49 -12.27
N ILE A 39 -7.43 -0.08 -12.72
CA ILE A 39 -8.55 -1.00 -12.97
C ILE A 39 -8.16 -2.05 -14.02
N LYS A 40 -7.46 -1.63 -15.09
CA LYS A 40 -6.99 -2.56 -16.14
C LYS A 40 -6.01 -3.59 -15.58
N ILE A 41 -5.04 -3.15 -14.78
CA ILE A 41 -4.05 -4.02 -14.14
C ILE A 41 -4.72 -4.99 -13.16
N GLU A 42 -5.65 -4.50 -12.33
CA GLU A 42 -6.40 -5.35 -11.41
C GLU A 42 -7.18 -6.44 -12.15
N ARG A 43 -7.83 -6.13 -13.28
CA ARG A 43 -8.52 -7.15 -14.08
C ARG A 43 -7.57 -8.21 -14.62
N MET A 44 -6.36 -7.82 -15.01
CA MET A 44 -5.34 -8.75 -15.51
C MET A 44 -4.73 -9.61 -14.39
N GLN A 45 -4.47 -9.02 -13.22
CA GLN A 45 -3.83 -9.70 -12.09
C GLN A 45 -4.80 -10.45 -11.18
N GLY A 46 -6.05 -9.99 -11.11
CA GLY A 46 -7.10 -10.53 -10.25
C GLY A 46 -7.33 -12.02 -10.49
N GLY A 47 -7.29 -12.47 -11.74
CA GLY A 47 -7.39 -13.89 -12.08
C GLY A 47 -6.26 -14.77 -11.52
N TRP A 48 -5.08 -14.21 -11.28
CA TRP A 48 -3.93 -14.92 -10.70
C TRP A 48 -3.97 -14.88 -9.16
N ILE A 49 -4.26 -13.71 -8.58
CA ILE A 49 -4.31 -13.50 -7.13
C ILE A 49 -5.52 -14.22 -6.50
N GLU A 50 -6.70 -14.14 -7.12
CA GLU A 50 -7.90 -14.85 -6.67
C GLU A 50 -7.68 -16.37 -6.65
N ARG A 51 -6.97 -16.89 -7.67
CA ARG A 51 -6.62 -18.31 -7.80
C ARG A 51 -5.55 -18.77 -6.81
N LEU A 52 -4.68 -17.87 -6.35
CA LEU A 52 -3.59 -18.18 -5.42
C LEU A 52 -3.95 -17.94 -3.94
N PHE A 53 -4.86 -17.01 -3.63
CA PHE A 53 -5.02 -16.48 -2.27
C PHE A 53 -6.43 -16.51 -1.65
N MET A 54 -7.52 -16.94 -2.32
CA MET A 54 -8.83 -17.01 -1.63
C MET A 54 -9.77 -18.16 -2.04
N PRO A 55 -10.21 -19.00 -1.08
CA PRO A 55 -11.62 -19.32 -0.88
C PRO A 55 -12.31 -18.16 -0.11
N ARG A 56 -13.46 -17.70 -0.61
CA ARG A 56 -14.25 -16.53 -0.13
C ARG A 56 -14.40 -16.43 1.39
N ARG A 57 -14.02 -15.29 1.98
CA ARG A 57 -14.72 -14.65 3.13
C ARG A 57 -14.34 -13.17 3.28
N LYS A 58 -15.28 -12.27 2.96
CA LYS A 58 -15.18 -10.83 3.24
C LYS A 58 -15.50 -10.59 4.73
N THR A 59 -14.48 -10.45 5.58
CA THR A 59 -14.66 -10.06 6.99
C THR A 59 -13.88 -8.76 7.26
N PHE A 60 -14.35 -7.95 8.21
CA PHE A 60 -13.65 -6.71 8.61
C PHE A 60 -12.19 -6.98 9.06
N LEU A 61 -11.96 -8.10 9.77
CA LEU A 61 -10.62 -8.56 10.13
C LEU A 61 -9.74 -8.85 8.90
N ALA A 62 -10.30 -9.42 7.82
CA ALA A 62 -9.56 -9.65 6.58
C ALA A 62 -9.20 -8.34 5.85
N SER A 63 -10.02 -7.29 5.96
CA SER A 63 -9.70 -5.96 5.43
C SER A 63 -8.56 -5.30 6.23
N LEU A 64 -8.61 -5.39 7.56
CA LEU A 64 -7.55 -4.85 8.44
C LEU A 64 -6.20 -5.54 8.27
N LEU A 65 -6.19 -6.84 7.91
CA LEU A 65 -4.96 -7.61 7.70
C LEU A 65 -4.40 -7.54 6.27
N ARG A 66 -5.07 -6.81 5.36
CA ARG A 66 -4.62 -6.68 3.96
C ARG A 66 -3.34 -5.83 3.88
N THR A 67 -2.37 -6.29 3.09
CA THR A 67 -1.05 -5.63 2.92
C THR A 67 -1.09 -4.40 2.01
N HIS A 68 -2.09 -4.31 1.13
CA HIS A 68 -2.29 -3.18 0.22
C HIS A 68 -3.74 -2.68 0.31
N PRO A 69 -3.99 -1.38 0.05
CA PRO A 69 -5.34 -0.86 -0.12
C PRO A 69 -6.01 -1.50 -1.34
N THR A 70 -7.34 -1.52 -1.36
CA THR A 70 -8.07 -2.06 -2.51
C THR A 70 -7.90 -1.12 -3.72
N THR A 71 -8.02 -1.67 -4.94
CA THR A 71 -8.01 -0.85 -6.16
C THR A 71 -9.11 0.20 -6.13
N GLU A 72 -10.29 -0.16 -5.60
CA GLU A 72 -11.41 0.77 -5.41
C GLU A 72 -11.06 1.95 -4.48
N GLU A 73 -10.38 1.69 -3.36
CA GLU A 73 -9.91 2.73 -2.43
C GLU A 73 -8.88 3.66 -3.11
N ARG A 74 -7.95 3.09 -3.88
CA ARG A 74 -6.95 3.86 -4.63
C ARG A 74 -7.59 4.74 -5.71
N VAL A 75 -8.49 4.16 -6.51
CA VAL A 75 -9.25 4.88 -7.55
C VAL A 75 -10.07 6.02 -6.94
N LYS A 76 -10.79 5.75 -5.84
CA LYS A 76 -11.56 6.77 -5.14
C LYS A 76 -10.67 7.94 -4.71
N ARG A 77 -9.49 7.65 -4.17
CA ARG A 77 -8.54 8.69 -3.75
C ARG A 77 -8.00 9.50 -4.93
N LEU A 78 -7.61 8.84 -6.03
CA LEU A 78 -7.16 9.50 -7.26
C LEU A 78 -8.20 10.47 -7.82
N MET A 79 -9.47 10.06 -7.84
CA MET A 79 -10.58 10.89 -8.32
C MET A 79 -10.88 12.11 -7.44
N THR A 80 -10.37 12.14 -6.20
CA THR A 80 -10.50 13.29 -5.29
C THR A 80 -9.33 14.26 -5.34
N LEU A 81 -8.29 13.97 -6.15
CA LEU A 81 -7.11 14.83 -6.21
C LEU A 81 -7.41 16.14 -6.98
N PRO A 82 -7.16 17.33 -6.39
CA PRO A 82 -7.38 18.60 -7.06
C PRO A 82 -6.18 18.96 -7.95
N LEU A 83 -5.79 18.08 -8.88
CA LEU A 83 -4.62 18.32 -9.74
C LEU A 83 -4.79 19.48 -10.72
N ALA A 84 -6.02 19.96 -10.96
CA ALA A 84 -6.25 21.19 -11.72
C ALA A 84 -5.83 22.46 -10.96
N ASP A 85 -5.61 22.39 -9.64
CA ASP A 85 -5.17 23.51 -8.82
C ASP A 85 -3.64 23.67 -8.88
N PRO A 86 -3.10 24.77 -9.44
CA PRO A 86 -1.65 25.03 -9.49
C PRO A 86 -0.99 25.10 -8.11
N LEU A 87 -1.72 25.52 -7.08
CA LEU A 87 -1.24 25.50 -5.70
C LEU A 87 -1.06 24.06 -5.23
N TYR A 88 -2.03 23.19 -5.54
CA TYR A 88 -1.93 21.77 -5.19
C TYR A 88 -0.76 21.06 -5.89
N GLN A 89 -0.47 21.42 -7.15
CA GLN A 89 0.69 20.87 -7.88
C GLN A 89 2.04 21.33 -7.31
N SER A 90 2.11 22.56 -6.78
CA SER A 90 3.34 23.13 -6.22
C SER A 90 3.61 22.73 -4.76
N LEU A 91 2.61 22.17 -4.05
CA LEU A 91 2.83 21.64 -2.71
C LEU A 91 3.85 20.50 -2.75
N PRO A 92 4.82 20.45 -1.81
CA PRO A 92 5.70 19.30 -1.69
C PRO A 92 4.86 18.04 -1.45
N VAL A 93 5.15 16.96 -2.17
CA VAL A 93 4.66 15.64 -1.75
C VAL A 93 5.35 15.34 -0.42
N PRO A 94 4.64 15.01 0.66
CA PRO A 94 5.28 14.48 1.85
C PRO A 94 6.03 13.20 1.44
N SER A 95 7.33 13.30 1.22
CA SER A 95 8.17 12.12 1.05
C SER A 95 8.29 11.50 2.44
N MET A 96 7.62 10.37 2.65
CA MET A 96 8.09 9.47 3.69
C MET A 96 9.56 9.18 3.36
N PRO A 97 10.52 9.39 4.29
CA PRO A 97 11.92 9.15 4.00
C PRO A 97 12.07 7.72 3.46
N ALA A 98 12.68 7.61 2.28
CA ALA A 98 12.98 6.33 1.64
C ALA A 98 13.83 5.43 2.57
N ASP A 99 14.49 6.05 3.54
CA ASP A 99 15.53 5.50 4.40
C ASP A 99 15.02 4.87 5.69
N ILE A 100 13.73 4.53 5.82
CA ILE A 100 13.35 3.61 6.89
C ILE A 100 13.99 2.27 6.53
N PRO A 101 15.08 1.85 7.21
CA PRO A 101 15.72 0.60 6.88
C PRO A 101 14.64 -0.49 6.96
N PRO A 102 14.63 -1.49 6.06
CA PRO A 102 13.80 -2.66 6.30
C PRO A 102 14.11 -3.10 7.73
N LEU A 103 13.09 -3.30 8.57
CA LEU A 103 13.26 -3.90 9.88
C LEU A 103 13.94 -5.25 9.63
N ARG A 104 15.28 -5.26 9.67
CA ARG A 104 16.08 -6.47 9.64
C ARG A 104 15.67 -7.17 10.91
N ARG A 105 14.69 -8.07 10.80
CA ARG A 105 14.53 -9.16 11.74
C ARG A 105 15.85 -9.92 11.69
N ARG A 106 16.80 -9.56 12.55
CA ARG A 106 17.79 -10.52 13.06
C ARG A 106 17.00 -11.56 13.83
N LEU A 107 16.39 -12.50 13.09
CA LEU A 107 16.24 -13.85 13.59
C LEU A 107 17.66 -14.37 13.86
N LEU A 108 17.84 -15.06 14.98
CA LEU A 108 19.10 -15.61 15.52
C LEU A 108 19.78 -14.74 16.60
N TRP A 109 19.05 -14.40 17.67
CA TRP A 109 19.62 -14.19 19.01
C TRP A 109 19.22 -15.28 20.02
N TRP A 110 18.66 -16.41 19.55
CA TRP A 110 18.16 -17.49 20.42
C TRP A 110 18.95 -18.80 20.35
N ILE A 111 20.10 -18.85 19.65
CA ILE A 111 21.05 -19.96 19.81
C ILE A 111 22.17 -19.49 20.72
N ARG A 112 21.88 -19.37 22.02
CA ARG A 112 22.88 -19.60 23.07
C ARG A 112 22.23 -20.53 24.08
N GLY A 113 22.73 -21.75 24.19
CA GLY A 113 22.70 -22.46 25.45
C GLY A 113 24.04 -22.22 26.16
N PRO A 114 24.06 -21.73 27.40
CA PRO A 114 25.14 -21.98 28.34
C PRO A 114 24.87 -23.30 29.09
N TRP A 115 25.93 -24.04 29.42
CA TRP A 115 25.95 -25.29 30.22
C TRP A 115 25.60 -26.60 29.50
N LEU A 116 26.61 -27.19 28.84
CA LEU A 116 27.16 -28.55 29.09
C LEU A 116 28.38 -28.76 28.18
#